data_AF-A0A8S3CIG2-F1
#
_entry.id   AF-A0A8S3CIG2-F1
#
_cell.length_a   1.000
_cell.length_b   1.000
_cell.length_c   1.000
_cell.angle_alpha   90.00
_cell.angle_beta   90.00
_cell.angle_gamma   90.00
#
_symmetry.space_group_name_H-M   'P 1'
#
loop_
_entity.id
_entity.type
_entity.pdbx_description
1 polymer ?
#
loop_
_entity_poly.entity_id
_entity_poly.type
_entity_poly.pdbx_seq_one_letter_code
_entity_poly.pdbx_strand_id
1 'polypeptide(L)' 'YHERVLYIDIDVHHGDGVQEAFYFTDRVMTVSFHKYGNNFFPGTGMLE' A
#
# COMPACT_ATOMS: atom_id res chain seq x y z
N TYR A 1 -12.79 17.82 -8.42
CA TYR A 1 -11.43 17.61 -7.88
C TYR A 1 -11.56 17.08 -6.46
N HIS A 2 -10.78 16.06 -6.10
CA HIS A 2 -10.71 15.55 -4.73
C HIS A 2 -9.42 16.07 -4.09
N GLU A 3 -9.54 16.69 -2.91
CA GLU A 3 -8.37 17.26 -2.20
C GLU A 3 -7.46 16.15 -1.66
N ARG A 4 -8.07 15.13 -1.05
CA ARG A 4 -7.42 13.92 -0.52
C ARG A 4 -8.09 12.66 -1.06
N VAL A 5 -7.33 11.58 -1.21
CA VAL A 5 -7.78 10.26 -1.66
C VAL A 5 -7.33 9.20 -0.64
N LEU A 6 -8.22 8.27 -0.33
CA LEU A 6 -7.89 7.03 0.38
C LEU A 6 -7.91 5.87 -0.63
N TYR A 7 -6.76 5.23 -0.81
CA TYR A 7 -6.61 4.00 -1.59
C TYR A 7 -6.66 2.81 -0.62
N ILE A 8 -7.65 1.94 -0.80
CA ILE A 8 -7.76 0.69 -0.03
C ILE A 8 -7.47 -0.47 -0.99
N ASP A 9 -6.44 -1.22 -0.68
CA ASP A 9 -6.04 -2.43 -1.38
C ASP A 9 -6.44 -3.67 -0.58
N ILE A 10 -7.17 -4.58 -1.24
CA ILE A 10 -7.65 -5.85 -0.68
C ILE A 10 -7.12 -7.05 -1.48
N ASP A 11 -6.11 -6.87 -2.33
CA ASP A 11 -5.39 -7.96 -2.96
C ASP A 11 -4.53 -8.73 -1.95
N VAL A 12 -4.21 -9.99 -2.25
CA VAL A 12 -3.37 -10.82 -1.38
C VAL A 12 -1.92 -10.33 -1.33
N HIS A 13 -1.46 -9.63 -2.36
CA HIS A 13 -0.13 -9.03 -2.43
C HIS A 13 -0.16 -7.59 -1.92
N HIS A 14 0.95 -7.15 -1.33
CA HIS A 14 1.10 -5.76 -0.98
C HIS A 14 1.05 -4.88 -2.23
N GLY A 15 0.23 -3.83 -2.21
CA GLY A 15 0.16 -2.79 -3.23
C GLY A 15 1.38 -1.84 -3.23
N ASP A 16 2.58 -2.42 -3.26
CA ASP A 16 3.87 -1.74 -3.11
C ASP A 16 4.08 -0.62 -4.13
N GLY A 17 3.75 -0.84 -5.39
CA GLY A 17 3.87 0.17 -6.44
C GLY A 17 2.97 1.38 -6.22
N VAL A 18 1.75 1.18 -5.70
CA VAL A 18 0.84 2.30 -5.40
C VAL A 18 1.33 3.06 -4.16
N GLN A 19 1.79 2.34 -3.14
CA GLN A 19 2.41 2.95 -1.96
C GLN A 19 3.62 3.80 -2.34
N GLU A 20 4.55 3.27 -3.14
CA GLU A 20 5.75 3.99 -3.59
C GLU A 20 5.38 5.24 -4.39
N ALA A 21 4.43 5.13 -5.33
CA ALA A 21 3.99 6.24 -6.17
C ALA A 21 3.47 7.45 -5.37
N PHE A 22 2.93 7.22 -4.18
CA PHE A 22 2.35 8.26 -3.33
C PHE A 22 3.10 8.50 -2.01
N TYR A 23 4.25 7.87 -1.82
CA TYR A 23 4.99 7.90 -0.55
C TYR A 23 5.34 9.31 -0.05
N PHE A 24 5.60 10.24 -0.98
CA PHE A 24 6.01 11.62 -0.66
C PHE A 24 4.88 12.65 -0.67
N THR A 25 3.60 12.23 -0.66
CA THR A 25 2.46 13.15 -0.61
C THR A 25 1.48 12.79 0.50
N ASP A 26 0.94 13.81 1.17
CA ASP A 26 -0.14 13.65 2.15
C ASP A 26 -1.54 13.68 1.52
N ARG A 27 -1.61 13.82 0.19
CA ARG A 27 -2.86 13.87 -0.57
C ARG A 27 -3.45 12.50 -0.86
N VAL A 28 -2.64 11.44 -0.79
CA VAL A 28 -3.10 10.06 -1.00
C VAL A 28 -2.61 9.21 0.16
N MET A 29 -3.56 8.65 0.90
CA MET A 29 -3.25 7.63 1.90
C MET A 29 -3.47 6.25 1.27
N THR A 30 -2.48 5.38 1.38
CA THR A 30 -2.58 3.99 0.93
C THR A 30 -2.72 3.06 2.13
N VAL A 31 -3.73 2.18 2.11
CA VAL A 31 -3.94 1.13 3.11
C VAL A 31 -4.07 -0.19 2.35
N SER A 32 -3.24 -1.17 2.68
CA SER A 32 -3.25 -2.46 2.02
C SER A 32 -3.36 -3.59 3.04
N PHE A 33 -4.34 -4.47 2.85
CA PHE A 33 -4.50 -5.69 3.64
C PHE A 33 -4.02 -6.86 2.79
N HIS A 34 -2.84 -7.38 3.10
CA HIS A 34 -2.19 -8.39 2.29
C HIS A 34 -1.53 -9.47 3.17
N LYS A 35 -1.17 -10.59 2.56
CA LYS A 35 -0.37 -11.61 3.21
C LYS A 35 1.07 -11.13 3.31
N TYR A 36 1.68 -11.28 4.49
CA TYR A 36 3.08 -10.92 4.74
C TYR A 36 3.86 -12.07 5.39
N GLY A 37 5.16 -12.16 5.12
CA GLY A 37 6.07 -13.17 5.67
C GLY A 37 6.29 -14.40 4.77
N ASN A 38 7.11 -15.35 5.24
CA ASN A 38 7.43 -16.62 4.53
C ASN A 38 7.94 -16.44 3.09
N ASN A 39 8.77 -15.43 2.82
CA ASN A 39 9.25 -15.07 1.48
C ASN A 39 8.11 -14.87 0.46
N PHE A 40 6.91 -14.50 0.92
CA PHE A 40 5.77 -14.21 0.06
C PHE A 40 6.01 -12.89 -0.68
N PHE A 41 5.77 -12.89 -1.99
CA PHE A 41 5.93 -11.72 -2.84
C PHE A 41 4.94 -10.61 -2.40
N PRO A 42 5.32 -9.31 -2.44
CA PRO A 42 6.61 -8.73 -2.85
C PRO A 42 7.65 -8.62 -1.71
N GLY A 43 7.31 -9.05 -0.49
CA GLY A 43 8.21 -8.98 0.67
C GLY A 43 8.28 -7.61 1.35
N THR A 44 7.46 -6.65 0.92
CA THR A 44 7.26 -5.33 1.54
C THR A 44 5.91 -5.27 2.27
N GLY A 45 5.60 -4.17 2.95
CA GLY A 45 4.30 -3.99 3.64
C GLY A 45 4.23 -4.60 5.05
N MET A 46 5.37 -4.79 5.71
CA MET A 46 5.39 -5.14 7.14
C MET A 46 4.66 -4.08 7.97
N LEU A 47 3.96 -4.52 9.01
CA LEU A 47 3.50 -3.60 10.05
C LEU A 47 4.70 -3.16 10.90
N GLU A 48 5.11 -1.90 10.77
CA GLU A 48 6.15 -1.24 11.57
C GLU A 48 5.56 -0.26 12.59
#